data_AF-A0A0J1BHE5-F1
#
_entry.id   AF-A0A0J1BHE5-F1
#
_cell.length_a   1.000
_cell.length_b   1.000
_cell.length_c   1.000
_cell.angle_alpha   90.00
_cell.angle_beta   90.00
_cell.angle_gamma   90.00
#
_symmetry.space_group_name_H-M   'P 1'
#
loop_
_entity.id
_entity.type
_entity.pdbx_description
1 polymer ?
#
loop_
_entity_poly.entity_id
_entity_poly.type
_entity_poly.pdbx_seq_one_letter_code
_entity_poly.pdbx_strand_id
1 'polypeptide(L)'
;MLSPDEITSLLGVSPTKSQPAQPRPEGVRDVPSGWFLSSEGVLDSRDVRRHIDWIINQVGDRTGGFDSIRRAGGRADISCFWRAASFHGGPSIWPHQMTVLGSLGLELWFDVYLGGE
;
A
#
# COMPACT_ATOMS: atom_id res chain seq x y z
N MET A 1 -17.26 7.53 -1.74
CA MET A 1 -15.97 6.92 -1.37
C MET A 1 -15.87 6.94 0.13
N LEU A 2 -15.26 5.92 0.73
CA LEU A 2 -15.04 5.86 2.18
C LEU A 2 -14.06 6.95 2.63
N SER A 3 -14.30 7.47 3.83
CA SER A 3 -13.39 8.34 4.56
C SER A 3 -12.24 7.53 5.17
N PRO A 4 -11.11 8.19 5.53
CA PRO A 4 -10.01 7.51 6.21
C PRO A 4 -10.40 6.85 7.54
N ASP A 5 -11.37 7.39 8.27
CA ASP A 5 -11.83 6.83 9.55
C ASP A 5 -12.66 5.56 9.36
N GLU A 6 -13.47 5.50 8.30
CA GLU A 6 -14.18 4.29 7.90
C GLU A 6 -13.19 3.19 7.47
N ILE A 7 -12.13 3.54 6.72
CA ILE A 7 -11.08 2.58 6.33
C ILE A 7 -10.34 2.08 7.58
N THR A 8 -10.00 2.97 8.51
CA THR A 8 -9.37 2.61 9.80
C THR A 8 -10.24 1.62 10.58
N SER A 9 -11.56 1.85 10.61
CA SER A 9 -12.51 0.96 11.28
C SER A 9 -12.61 -0.41 10.61
N LEU A 10 -12.58 -0.46 9.27
CA LEU A 10 -12.65 -1.71 8.50
C LEU A 10 -11.38 -2.56 8.63
N LEU A 11 -10.21 -1.92 8.66
CA LEU A 11 -8.93 -2.64 8.73
C LEU A 11 -8.48 -2.88 10.17
N GLY A 12 -8.94 -2.09 11.13
CA GLY A 12 -8.54 -2.16 12.53
C GLY A 12 -7.08 -1.72 12.76
N VAL A 13 -6.56 -0.88 11.86
CA VAL A 13 -5.18 -0.37 11.87
C VAL A 13 -5.22 1.12 11.65
N SER A 14 -4.41 1.88 12.37
CA SER A 14 -4.26 3.32 12.14
C SER A 14 -3.33 3.59 10.95
N PRO A 15 -3.66 4.56 10.07
CA PRO A 15 -2.78 4.93 8.99
C PRO A 15 -1.52 5.62 9.52
N THR A 16 -0.41 5.54 8.79
CA THR A 16 0.72 6.45 8.99
C THR A 16 0.43 7.84 8.43
N LYS A 17 -0.43 7.91 7.40
CA LYS A 17 -0.88 9.17 6.81
C LYS A 17 -2.28 9.00 6.24
N SER A 18 -3.10 10.04 6.36
CA SER A 18 -4.39 10.13 5.69
C SER A 18 -4.54 11.45 4.95
N GLN A 19 -5.46 11.48 4.00
CA GLN A 19 -5.81 12.67 3.23
C GLN A 19 -7.33 12.71 3.06
N PRO A 20 -8.01 13.80 3.46
CA PRO A 20 -9.42 13.98 3.13
C PRO A 20 -9.58 14.28 1.63
N ALA A 21 -10.75 13.96 1.09
CA ALA A 21 -11.09 14.38 -0.27
C ALA A 21 -11.09 15.91 -0.37
N GLN A 22 -10.62 16.46 -1.49
CA GLN A 22 -10.55 17.91 -1.69
C GLN A 22 -11.18 18.28 -3.04
N PRO A 23 -12.16 19.21 -3.04
CA PRO A 23 -12.75 19.70 -4.27
C PRO A 23 -11.71 20.49 -5.07
N ARG A 24 -11.80 20.42 -6.40
CA ARG A 24 -10.99 21.21 -7.33
C ARG A 24 -11.87 22.07 -8.24
N PRO A 25 -11.29 23.07 -8.94
CA PRO A 25 -12.05 23.90 -9.88
C PRO A 25 -12.78 23.07 -10.94
N GLU A 26 -13.85 23.65 -11.49
CA GLU A 26 -14.68 23.03 -12.51
C GLU A 26 -13.83 22.56 -13.71
N GLY A 27 -14.10 21.33 -14.19
CA GLY A 27 -13.32 20.69 -15.25
C GLY A 27 -12.06 19.94 -14.79
N VAL A 28 -11.68 20.05 -13.51
CA VAL A 28 -10.58 19.26 -12.91
C VAL A 28 -11.14 18.23 -11.95
N ARG A 29 -10.67 16.98 -12.04
CA ARG A 29 -11.08 15.92 -11.12
C ARG A 29 -10.64 16.25 -9.68
N ASP A 30 -11.57 16.14 -8.74
CA ASP A 30 -11.31 16.27 -7.31
C ASP A 30 -10.20 15.33 -6.82
N VAL A 31 -9.53 15.74 -5.75
CA VAL A 31 -8.57 14.88 -5.07
C VAL A 31 -9.33 13.83 -4.27
N PRO A 32 -9.09 12.53 -4.50
CA PRO A 32 -9.75 11.48 -3.73
C PRO A 32 -9.28 11.48 -2.27
N SER A 33 -10.07 10.87 -1.39
CA SER A 33 -9.59 10.52 -0.06
C SER A 33 -8.46 9.49 -0.15
N GLY A 34 -7.48 9.59 0.74
CA GLY A 34 -6.31 8.72 0.82
C GLY A 34 -6.11 8.17 2.22
N TRP A 35 -5.75 6.89 2.30
CA TRP A 35 -5.37 6.20 3.52
C TRP A 35 -4.09 5.43 3.24
N PHE A 36 -3.03 5.70 3.99
CA PHE A 36 -1.69 5.19 3.71
C PHE A 36 -1.08 4.57 4.97
N LEU A 37 -0.45 3.41 4.79
CA LEU A 37 0.33 2.72 5.80
C LEU A 37 1.73 2.49 5.24
N SER A 38 2.74 3.06 5.90
CA SER A 38 4.13 3.01 5.46
C SER A 38 5.05 2.48 6.56
N SER A 39 6.01 1.64 6.16
CA SER A 39 7.10 1.18 7.02
C SER A 39 8.28 2.17 7.12
N GLU A 40 8.21 3.31 6.41
CA GLU A 40 9.26 4.34 6.43
C GLU A 40 9.47 4.87 7.86
N GLY A 41 10.73 4.95 8.29
CA GLY A 41 11.09 5.34 9.65
C GLY A 41 10.81 4.27 10.73
N VAL A 42 10.13 3.18 10.39
CA VAL A 42 9.87 2.04 11.28
C VAL A 42 10.88 0.93 11.08
N LEU A 43 11.25 0.65 9.82
CA LEU A 43 12.22 -0.37 9.45
C LEU A 43 13.46 0.26 8.83
N ASP A 44 14.62 -0.12 9.35
CA ASP A 44 15.92 0.14 8.70
C ASP A 44 16.31 -1.08 7.86
N SER A 45 15.74 -1.17 6.66
CA SER A 45 16.09 -2.22 5.71
C SER A 45 15.96 -1.77 4.25
N ARG A 46 16.72 -2.42 3.38
CA ARG A 46 16.60 -2.29 1.92
C ARG A 46 15.94 -3.53 1.30
N ASP A 47 15.63 -4.54 2.12
CA ASP A 47 14.98 -5.76 1.65
C ASP A 47 13.47 -5.57 1.68
N VAL A 48 12.86 -5.37 0.50
CA VAL A 48 11.42 -5.16 0.35
C VAL A 48 10.58 -6.23 1.05
N ARG A 49 11.06 -7.47 1.15
CA ARG A 49 10.31 -8.56 1.79
C ARG A 49 10.04 -8.25 3.26
N ARG A 50 10.96 -7.59 3.96
CA ARG A 50 10.74 -7.18 5.35
C ARG A 50 9.66 -6.11 5.48
N HIS A 51 9.59 -5.20 4.51
CA HIS A 51 8.56 -4.17 4.46
C HIS A 51 7.19 -4.77 4.14
N ILE A 52 7.12 -5.69 3.18
CA ILE A 52 5.89 -6.43 2.84
C ILE A 52 5.39 -7.22 4.05
N ASP A 53 6.27 -7.96 4.74
CA ASP A 53 5.90 -8.70 5.96
C ASP A 53 5.36 -7.76 7.03
N TRP A 54 6.00 -6.61 7.23
CA TRP A 54 5.52 -5.65 8.21
C TRP A 54 4.13 -5.15 7.85
N ILE A 55 3.87 -4.77 6.58
CA ILE A 55 2.54 -4.34 6.13
C ILE A 55 1.51 -5.44 6.34
N ILE A 56 1.80 -6.67 5.88
CA ILE A 56 0.91 -7.83 6.01
C ILE A 56 0.61 -8.11 7.49
N ASN A 57 1.60 -8.01 8.37
CA ASN A 57 1.41 -8.23 9.81
C ASN A 57 0.59 -7.12 10.47
N GLN A 58 0.68 -5.87 10.00
CA GLN A 58 -0.18 -4.80 10.49
C GLN A 58 -1.64 -5.06 10.10
N VAL A 59 -1.91 -5.33 8.82
CA VAL A 59 -3.28 -5.49 8.34
C VAL A 59 -3.87 -6.84 8.71
N GLY A 60 -3.07 -7.89 8.88
CA GLY A 60 -3.53 -9.24 9.21
C GLY A 60 -4.52 -9.81 8.19
N ASP A 61 -5.34 -10.78 8.63
CA ASP A 61 -6.45 -11.30 7.83
C ASP A 61 -7.65 -10.34 7.91
N ARG A 62 -7.68 -9.38 6.99
CA ARG A 62 -8.77 -8.38 6.83
C ARG A 62 -9.34 -8.40 5.43
N THR A 63 -9.39 -9.58 4.82
CA THR A 63 -10.01 -9.83 3.51
C THR A 63 -11.39 -9.16 3.38
N GLY A 64 -12.27 -9.35 4.35
CA GLY A 64 -13.60 -8.70 4.38
C GLY A 64 -13.57 -7.16 4.46
N GLY A 65 -12.54 -6.59 5.10
CA GLY A 65 -12.31 -5.14 5.14
C GLY A 65 -11.95 -4.60 3.77
N PHE A 66 -10.99 -5.22 3.09
CA PHE A 66 -10.61 -4.83 1.73
C PHE A 66 -11.73 -5.07 0.72
N ASP A 67 -12.54 -6.12 0.88
CA ASP A 67 -13.76 -6.35 0.07
C ASP A 67 -14.77 -5.22 0.23
N SER A 68 -14.98 -4.75 1.45
CA SER A 68 -15.87 -3.62 1.72
C SER A 68 -15.34 -2.34 1.06
N ILE A 69 -14.03 -2.09 1.12
CA ILE A 69 -13.38 -0.96 0.45
C ILE A 69 -13.62 -1.01 -1.07
N ARG A 70 -13.39 -2.17 -1.70
CA ARG A 70 -13.57 -2.32 -3.15
C ARG A 70 -15.04 -2.19 -3.57
N ARG A 71 -15.98 -2.76 -2.81
CA ARG A 71 -17.43 -2.60 -3.07
C ARG A 71 -17.90 -1.15 -2.96
N ALA A 72 -17.26 -0.35 -2.10
CA ALA A 72 -17.51 1.08 -1.99
C ALA A 72 -16.84 1.92 -3.10
N GLY A 73 -16.22 1.27 -4.10
CA GLY A 73 -15.52 1.90 -5.23
C GLY A 73 -14.08 2.33 -4.92
N GLY A 74 -13.54 1.93 -3.77
CA GLY A 74 -12.15 2.19 -3.39
C GLY A 74 -11.15 1.27 -4.11
N ARG A 75 -9.89 1.68 -4.09
CA ARG A 75 -8.75 0.87 -4.56
C ARG A 75 -7.76 0.71 -3.42
N ALA A 76 -7.09 -0.43 -3.38
CA ALA A 76 -6.05 -0.73 -2.42
C ALA A 76 -4.94 -1.51 -3.13
N ASP A 77 -3.72 -1.03 -2.98
CA ASP A 77 -2.50 -1.60 -3.55
C ASP A 77 -1.33 -1.30 -2.62
N ILE A 78 -0.24 -2.03 -2.80
CA ILE A 78 1.03 -1.77 -2.15
C ILE A 78 2.01 -1.28 -3.21
N SER A 79 2.59 -0.11 -2.95
CA SER A 79 3.70 0.40 -3.73
C SER A 79 5.01 0.22 -2.98
N CYS A 80 6.06 -0.14 -3.70
CA CYS A 80 7.41 -0.19 -3.14
C CYS A 80 8.39 0.59 -4.01
N PHE A 81 9.05 1.56 -3.40
CA PHE A 81 10.24 2.17 -3.97
C PHE A 81 11.40 1.16 -3.96
N TRP A 82 11.90 0.82 -5.14
CA TRP A 82 13.07 -0.05 -5.28
C TRP A 82 14.14 0.64 -6.12
N ARG A 83 15.32 0.84 -5.50
CA ARG A 83 16.48 1.40 -6.17
C ARG A 83 17.51 0.32 -6.43
N ALA A 84 17.88 0.14 -7.68
CA ALA A 84 18.95 -0.76 -8.06
C ALA A 84 20.28 -0.27 -7.47
N ALA A 85 21.03 -1.15 -6.79
CA ALA A 85 22.40 -0.87 -6.38
C ALA A 85 23.39 -1.04 -7.54
N SER A 86 23.04 -1.88 -8.51
CA SER A 86 23.80 -2.17 -9.72
C SER A 86 22.84 -2.57 -10.85
N PHE A 87 23.34 -2.72 -12.07
CA PHE A 87 22.53 -3.06 -13.25
C PHE A 87 21.95 -4.48 -13.27
N HIS A 88 22.15 -5.27 -12.21
CA HIS A 88 21.70 -6.65 -12.13
C HIS A 88 20.89 -6.89 -10.86
N GLY A 89 19.86 -7.74 -10.98
CA GLY A 89 18.95 -8.09 -9.90
C GLY A 89 17.64 -7.31 -9.95
N GLY A 90 16.80 -7.59 -8.96
CA GLY A 90 15.47 -7.03 -8.82
C GLY A 90 14.91 -7.34 -7.43
N PRO A 91 13.80 -6.72 -7.03
CA PRO A 91 13.11 -7.13 -5.83
C PRO A 91 12.63 -8.57 -5.98
N SER A 92 12.85 -9.39 -4.96
CA SER A 92 12.25 -10.72 -4.86
C SER A 92 11.14 -10.69 -3.83
N ILE A 93 10.08 -11.47 -4.04
CA ILE A 93 8.98 -11.64 -3.09
C ILE A 93 8.97 -13.11 -2.65
N TRP A 94 8.68 -13.38 -1.37
CA TRP A 94 8.52 -14.77 -0.95
C TRP A 94 7.16 -15.35 -1.39
N PRO A 95 7.07 -16.64 -1.74
CA PRO A 95 5.81 -17.25 -2.17
C PRO A 95 4.65 -17.09 -1.17
N HIS A 96 4.95 -17.12 0.14
CA HIS A 96 3.92 -16.92 1.17
C HIS A 96 3.37 -15.48 1.15
N GLN A 97 4.21 -14.48 0.90
CA GLN A 97 3.77 -13.08 0.77
C GLN A 97 2.85 -12.93 -0.43
N MET A 98 3.20 -13.52 -1.57
CA MET A 98 2.35 -13.52 -2.76
C MET A 98 0.98 -14.16 -2.47
N THR A 99 0.96 -15.24 -1.69
CA THR A 99 -0.28 -15.92 -1.28
C THR A 99 -1.16 -15.01 -0.44
N VAL A 100 -0.59 -14.34 0.56
CA VAL A 100 -1.34 -13.45 1.46
C VAL A 100 -1.81 -12.19 0.74
N LEU A 101 -0.97 -11.57 -0.10
CA LEU A 101 -1.37 -10.43 -0.93
C LEU A 101 -2.51 -10.81 -1.88
N GLY A 102 -2.43 -11.99 -2.48
CA GLY A 102 -3.49 -12.56 -3.32
C GLY A 102 -4.79 -12.74 -2.55
N SER A 103 -4.77 -13.31 -1.34
CA SER A 103 -5.98 -13.47 -0.53
C SER A 103 -6.58 -12.13 -0.11
N LEU A 104 -5.74 -11.14 0.22
CA LEU A 104 -6.18 -9.77 0.53
C LEU A 104 -6.60 -8.98 -0.72
N GLY A 105 -6.40 -9.52 -1.93
CA GLY A 105 -6.67 -8.84 -3.19
C GLY A 105 -5.90 -7.52 -3.32
N LEU A 106 -4.64 -7.52 -2.85
CA LEU A 106 -3.73 -6.39 -2.92
C LEU A 106 -2.72 -6.61 -4.04
N GLU A 107 -2.74 -5.72 -5.03
CA GLU A 107 -1.69 -5.67 -6.03
C GLU A 107 -0.41 -5.09 -5.42
N LEU A 108 0.73 -5.65 -5.79
CA LEU A 108 2.04 -5.11 -5.44
C LEU A 108 2.71 -4.61 -6.71
N TRP A 109 3.10 -3.35 -6.71
CA TRP A 109 3.86 -2.74 -7.79
C TRP A 109 5.13 -2.06 -7.27
N PHE A 110 6.11 -1.97 -8.15
CA PHE A 110 7.43 -1.42 -7.83
C PHE A 110 7.66 -0.15 -8.62
N ASP A 111 8.03 0.90 -7.92
CA ASP A 111 8.63 2.08 -8.52
C ASP A 111 10.13 1.82 -8.65
N VAL A 112 10.55 1.41 -9.85
CA VAL A 112 11.88 0.89 -10.13
C VAL A 112 12.79 1.99 -10.67
N TYR A 113 13.81 2.32 -9.89
CA TYR A 113 14.83 3.29 -10.29
C TYR A 113 16.14 2.58 -10.65
N LEU A 114 16.50 2.65 -11.93
CA LEU A 114 17.73 2.08 -12.50
C LEU A 114 18.75 3.22 -12.74
N GLY A 115 19.82 3.28 -11.97
CA GLY A 115 20.92 4.23 -12.24
C GLY A 115 21.67 4.71 -11.00
N GLY A 116 22.99 4.81 -11.17
CA GLY A 116 23.97 5.29 -10.21
C GLY A 116 24.07 6.82 -10.16
N GLU A 117 24.53 7.28 -8.99
CA GLU A 117 24.62 8.66 -8.47
C GLU A 117 23.33 9.48 -8.43
#